data_AF-A0AAP9MIN0-F1
#
_entry.id   AF-A0AAP9MIN0-F1
#
_cell.length_a   1.000
_cell.length_b   1.000
_cell.length_c   1.000
_cell.angle_alpha   90.00
_cell.angle_beta   90.00
_cell.angle_gamma   90.00
#
_symmetry.space_group_name_H-M   'P 1'
#
loop_
_entity.id
_entity.type
_entity.pdbx_description
1 polymer ?
#
loop_
_entity_poly.entity_id
_entity_poly.type
_entity_poly.pdbx_seq_one_letter_code
_entity_poly.pdbx_strand_id
1 'polypeptide(L)'
;MQIYDYIQAVHEDDRDGMMRSITEAIQGDHELECDIRVKKGGGGYIAFHLVGRIVSRKDQNTVIYATYTQISEETRLLSTALAD
;
A
#
# COMPACT_ATOMS: atom_id res chain seq x y z
N MET A 1 7.80 13.94 6.52
CA MET A 1 7.79 12.49 6.25
C MET A 1 7.63 12.34 4.75
N GLN A 2 8.73 12.13 4.03
CA GLN A 2 8.65 11.87 2.59
C GLN A 2 8.09 10.45 2.39
N ILE A 3 7.42 10.16 1.27
CA ILE A 3 6.89 8.82 0.95
C ILE A 3 7.97 7.73 1.10
N TYR A 4 9.23 8.09 0.85
CA TYR A 4 10.40 7.23 1.05
C TYR A 4 10.55 6.68 2.47
N ASP A 5 10.24 7.48 3.50
CA ASP A 5 10.34 7.05 4.90
C ASP A 5 9.26 6.02 5.25
N TYR A 6 8.10 6.13 4.60
CA TYR A 6 6.95 5.26 4.80
C TYR A 6 7.17 3.86 4.20
N ILE A 7 7.75 3.78 3.00
CA ILE A 7 8.05 2.50 2.32
C ILE A 7 9.00 1.63 3.17
N GLN A 8 9.89 2.24 3.96
CA GLN A 8 10.82 1.49 4.82
C GLN A 8 10.13 0.76 5.99
N ALA A 9 8.94 1.21 6.37
CA ALA A 9 8.11 0.53 7.35
C ALA A 9 7.35 -0.67 6.74
N VAL A 10 7.22 -0.74 5.42
CA VAL A 10 6.59 -1.86 4.71
C VAL A 10 7.57 -3.04 4.60
N HIS A 11 7.06 -4.26 4.80
CA HIS A 11 7.80 -5.50 4.62
C HIS A 11 8.39 -5.57 3.22
N GLU A 12 9.62 -6.06 3.09
CA GLU A 12 10.38 -6.01 1.84
C GLU A 12 9.67 -6.68 0.66
N ASP A 13 9.11 -7.89 0.84
CA ASP A 13 8.35 -8.58 -0.21
C ASP A 13 7.12 -7.79 -0.71
N ASP A 14 6.55 -6.91 0.11
CA ASP A 14 5.30 -6.21 -0.24
C ASP A 14 5.59 -4.88 -0.96
N ARG A 15 6.85 -4.40 -0.95
CA ARG A 15 7.23 -3.09 -1.49
C ARG A 15 7.02 -3.00 -2.99
N ASP A 16 7.44 -4.02 -3.74
CA ASP A 16 7.34 -4.02 -5.20
C ASP A 16 5.88 -4.10 -5.66
N GLY A 17 5.05 -4.87 -4.95
CA GLY A 17 3.59 -4.92 -5.17
C GLY A 17 2.94 -3.57 -4.90
N MET A 18 3.22 -2.96 -3.75
CA MET A 18 2.70 -1.65 -3.38
C MET A 18 3.13 -0.55 -4.38
N MET A 19 4.40 -0.53 -4.80
CA MET A 19 4.90 0.48 -5.75
C MET A 19 4.31 0.32 -7.15
N ARG A 20 4.03 -0.92 -7.59
CA ARG A 20 3.27 -1.16 -8.84
C ARG A 20 1.85 -0.59 -8.74
N SER A 21 1.11 -0.93 -7.68
CA SER A 21 -0.26 -0.44 -7.47
C SER A 21 -0.32 1.10 -7.39
N ILE A 22 0.64 1.73 -6.71
CA ILE A 22 0.78 3.20 -6.70
C ILE A 22 1.06 3.74 -8.11
N THR A 23 1.98 3.14 -8.86
CA THR A 23 2.36 3.62 -10.20
C THR A 23 1.20 3.53 -11.18
N GLU A 24 0.47 2.41 -11.16
CA GLU A 24 -0.72 2.19 -11.98
C GLU A 24 -1.82 3.20 -11.65
N ALA A 25 -2.08 3.44 -10.36
CA ALA A 25 -3.03 4.45 -9.90
C ALA A 25 -2.61 5.89 -10.26
N ILE A 26 -1.31 6.18 -10.43
CA ILE A 26 -0.83 7.51 -10.87
C ILE A 26 -1.04 7.69 -12.37
N GLN A 27 -0.79 6.63 -13.16
CA GLN A 27 -0.78 6.68 -14.62
C GLN A 27 -2.18 6.56 -15.23
N GLY A 28 -3.13 5.94 -14.51
CA GLY A 28 -4.50 5.73 -14.97
C GLY A 28 -5.57 6.31 -14.04
N ASP A 29 -6.82 5.91 -14.28
CA ASP A 29 -7.99 6.21 -13.44
C ASP A 29 -8.25 5.07 -12.44
N HIS A 30 -7.19 4.43 -11.96
CA HIS A 30 -7.26 3.28 -11.07
C HIS A 30 -7.14 3.70 -9.61
N GLU A 31 -7.91 3.05 -8.74
CA GLU A 31 -7.71 3.16 -7.29
C GLU A 31 -6.46 2.37 -6.88
N LEU A 32 -5.73 2.90 -5.89
CA LEU A 32 -4.68 2.15 -5.19
C LEU A 32 -5.37 1.08 -4.37
N GLU A 33 -5.10 -0.19 -4.67
CA GLU A 33 -5.56 -1.31 -3.86
C GLU A 33 -4.41 -2.32 -3.70
N CYS A 34 -4.08 -2.66 -2.46
CA CYS A 34 -3.10 -3.71 -2.15
C CYS A 34 -3.15 -4.14 -0.68
N ASP A 35 -2.67 -5.36 -0.41
CA ASP A 35 -2.40 -5.79 0.96
C ASP A 35 -0.90 -5.64 1.27
N ILE A 36 -0.58 -5.04 2.42
CA ILE A 36 0.82 -4.85 2.85
C ILE A 36 1.00 -5.20 4.34
N ARG A 37 2.22 -5.55 4.70
CA ARG A 37 2.66 -5.70 6.09
C ARG A 37 3.45 -4.49 6.53
N VAL A 38 3.04 -3.84 7.62
CA VAL A 38 3.73 -2.67 8.19
C VAL A 38 4.37 -3.03 9.53
N LYS A 39 5.61 -2.58 9.76
CA LYS A 39 6.36 -2.81 11.01
C LYS A 39 5.61 -2.24 12.20
N LYS A 40 5.52 -3.02 13.27
CA LYS A 40 5.01 -2.58 14.57
C LYS A 40 6.17 -2.10 15.46
N GLY A 41 5.94 -1.06 16.27
CA GLY A 41 6.86 -0.69 17.34
C GLY A 41 7.04 -1.85 18.32
N GLY A 42 8.27 -2.39 18.43
CA GLY A 42 8.59 -3.57 19.23
C GLY A 42 8.94 -4.83 18.44
N GLY A 43 8.95 -4.77 17.11
CA GLY A 43 9.23 -5.90 16.23
C GLY A 43 7.97 -6.55 15.67
N GLY A 44 8.13 -7.34 14.61
CA GLY A 44 7.02 -7.97 13.88
C GLY A 44 6.25 -7.03 12.95
N TYR A 45 5.19 -7.55 12.34
CA TYR A 45 4.41 -6.88 11.31
C TYR A 45 2.90 -6.98 11.59
N ILE A 46 2.16 -5.99 11.12
CA ILE A 46 0.68 -5.98 11.08
C ILE A 46 0.25 -5.91 9.61
N ALA A 47 -0.68 -6.78 9.21
CA ALA A 47 -1.23 -6.78 7.87
C ALA A 47 -2.34 -5.72 7.74
N PHE A 48 -2.32 -4.99 6.62
CA PHE A 48 -3.32 -4.00 6.26
C PHE A 48 -3.77 -4.21 4.83
N HIS A 49 -5.08 -4.09 4.61
CA HIS A 49 -5.66 -3.85 3.30
C HIS A 49 -5.73 -2.35 3.06
N LEU A 50 -5.09 -1.89 1.98
CA LEU A 50 -5.06 -0.49 1.58
C LEU A 50 -6.01 -0.28 0.41
N VAL A 51 -6.87 0.73 0.56
CA VAL A 51 -7.63 1.30 -0.55
C VAL A 51 -7.37 2.80 -0.56
N GLY A 52 -7.02 3.35 -1.72
CA GLY A 52 -6.71 4.75 -1.85
C GLY A 52 -6.99 5.34 -3.21
N ARG A 53 -7.05 6.66 -3.25
CA ARG A 53 -7.23 7.44 -4.48
C ARG A 53 -6.12 8.45 -4.64
N ILE A 54 -5.76 8.68 -5.89
CA ILE A 54 -4.75 9.66 -6.25
C ILE A 54 -5.45 10.95 -6.64
N VAL A 55 -5.08 12.01 -5.94
CA VAL A 55 -5.53 13.36 -6.24
C VAL A 55 -4.31 14.11 -6.74
N SER A 56 -4.15 14.13 -8.06
CA SER A 56 -3.14 14.97 -8.70
C SER A 56 -3.58 16.43 -8.60
N ARG A 57 -2.69 17.30 -8.11
CA ARG A 57 -2.88 18.75 -8.22
C ARG A 57 -2.11 19.24 -9.43
N LYS A 58 -2.78 20.00 -10.31
CA LYS A 58 -2.09 20.75 -11.37
C LYS A 58 -0.93 21.54 -10.73
N ASP A 59 0.28 21.30 -11.21
CA ASP A 59 1.52 21.99 -10.86
C ASP A 59 2.05 21.76 -9.42
N GLN A 60 1.53 20.80 -8.66
CA GLN A 60 2.03 20.44 -7.32
C GLN A 60 1.92 18.93 -7.04
N ASN A 61 2.86 18.43 -6.22
CA ASN A 61 2.99 17.04 -5.73
C ASN A 61 1.75 16.14 -5.81
N THR A 62 1.94 14.88 -6.22
CA THR A 62 0.94 13.83 -6.12
C THR A 62 0.53 13.60 -4.66
N VAL A 63 -0.77 13.73 -4.37
CA VAL A 63 -1.34 13.41 -3.06
C VAL A 63 -2.13 12.11 -3.17
N ILE A 64 -1.86 11.18 -2.25
CA ILE A 64 -2.59 9.91 -2.14
C ILE A 64 -3.37 9.93 -0.84
N TYR A 65 -4.69 9.73 -0.91
CA TYR A 65 -5.52 9.45 0.25
C TYR A 65 -5.73 7.95 0.33
N ALA A 66 -5.20 7.30 1.37
CA ALA A 66 -5.33 5.85 1.57
C ALA A 66 -5.93 5.53 2.94
N THR A 67 -6.84 4.57 2.97
CA THR A 67 -7.40 3.96 4.18
C THR A 67 -6.61 2.70 4.51
N TYR A 68 -6.28 2.53 5.78
CA TYR A 68 -5.58 1.35 6.30
C TYR A 68 -6.55 0.52 7.12
N THR A 69 -7.00 -0.59 6.57
CA THR A 69 -7.86 -1.53 7.30
C THR A 69 -7.00 -2.68 7.78
N GLN A 70 -6.83 -2.82 9.09
CA GLN A 70 -6.09 -3.97 9.62
C GLN A 70 -6.82 -5.27 9.26
N ILE A 71 -6.09 -6.23 8.72
CA ILE A 71 -6.60 -7.57 8.35
C ILE A 71 -5.83 -8.66 9.09
N SER A 72 -6.39 -9.86 9.13
CA SER A 72 -5.69 -11.05 9.62
C SER A 72 -4.63 -11.52 8.62
N GLU A 73 -3.65 -12.30 9.07
CA GLU A 73 -2.64 -12.86 8.16
C GLU A 73 -3.27 -13.90 7.23
N GLU A 74 -4.26 -14.66 7.72
CA GLU A 74 -5.04 -15.62 6.94
C GLU A 74 -5.77 -14.93 5.79
N THR A 75 -6.42 -13.79 6.05
CA THR A 75 -7.11 -12.99 5.02
C THR A 75 -6.14 -12.54 3.94
N ARG A 76 -4.94 -12.08 4.32
CA ARG A 76 -3.91 -11.63 3.37
C ARG A 76 -3.42 -12.78 2.48
N LEU A 77 -3.16 -13.95 3.07
CA LEU A 77 -2.69 -15.13 2.35
C LEU A 77 -3.74 -15.62 1.33
N LEU A 78 -5.03 -15.59 1.72
CA LEU A 78 -6.14 -15.92 0.83
C LEU A 78 -6.24 -14.94 -0.34
N SER A 79 -6.12 -13.64 -0.07
CA SER A 79 -6.11 -12.58 -1.09
C SER A 79 -4.98 -12.78 -2.11
N THR A 80 -3.77 -13.07 -1.62
CA THR A 80 -2.60 -13.35 -2.48
C THR A 80 -2.83 -14.59 -3.36
N ALA A 81 -3.35 -15.68 -2.78
CA ALA A 81 -3.60 -16.92 -3.51
C ALA A 81 -4.71 -16.83 -4.57
N LEU A 82 -5.58 -15.81 -4.50
CA LEU A 82 -6.65 -15.57 -5.47
C LEU A 82 -6.26 -14.57 -6.56
N ALA A 83 -5.12 -13.88 -6.40
CA ALA A 83 -4.61 -12.90 -7.35
C ALA A 83 -3.62 -13.50 -8.38
N ASP A 84 -3.12 -14.71 -8.13
CA ASP A 84 -2.34 -15.56 -9.06
C ASP A 84 -3.24 -16.39 -9.98
#